data_AF-A0AAD9UZI1-F1
#
_entry.id   AF-A0AAD9UZI1-F1
#
_cell.length_a   1.000
_cell.length_b   1.000
_cell.length_c   1.000
_cell.angle_alpha   90.00
_cell.angle_beta   90.00
_cell.angle_gamma   90.00
#
_symmetry.space_group_name_H-M   'P 1'
#
loop_
_entity.id
_entity.type
_entity.pdbx_description
1 polymer ?
#
loop_
_entity_poly.entity_id
_entity_poly.type
_entity_poly.pdbx_seq_one_letter_code
_entity_poly.pdbx_strand_id
1 'polypeptide(L)'
;MDEQQLDNGLSQFYIEARSKRGEEYRNSSLISFRNAIERHLNNSPYNKSLKLNSTSFTNSNGMLNAKIKSLKKQGKENVQHKDVIPVDDLKKLKAGRVLRLTNPWSLLRNVWFHVVLYWCRRGREVQ
;
A
#
# COMPACT_ATOMS: atom_id res chain seq x y z
N MET A 1 -22.53 -4.57 18.95
CA MET A 1 -21.52 -3.54 19.18
C MET A 1 -22.12 -2.22 18.73
N ASP A 2 -22.17 -1.27 19.64
CA ASP A 2 -22.65 0.09 19.37
C ASP A 2 -21.57 0.90 18.61
N GLU A 3 -21.98 1.95 17.88
CA GLU A 3 -21.04 2.79 17.12
C GLU A 3 -20.04 3.51 18.03
N GLN A 4 -20.45 3.95 19.23
CA GLN A 4 -19.54 4.60 20.18
C GLN A 4 -18.50 3.62 20.72
N GLN A 5 -18.91 2.38 21.01
CA GLN A 5 -17.99 1.34 21.44
C GLN A 5 -16.98 1.01 20.33
N LEU A 6 -17.44 0.96 19.08
CA LEU A 6 -16.58 0.76 17.92
C LEU A 6 -15.61 1.94 17.73
N ASP A 7 -16.07 3.18 17.88
CA ASP A 7 -15.23 4.38 17.78
C ASP A 7 -14.10 4.37 18.82
N ASN A 8 -14.42 4.02 20.07
CA ASN A 8 -13.41 3.90 21.12
C ASN A 8 -12.44 2.72 20.88
N GLY A 9 -12.94 1.58 20.39
CA GLY A 9 -12.08 0.45 20.05
C GLY A 9 -11.11 0.77 18.90
N LEU A 10 -11.61 1.48 17.88
CA LEU A 10 -10.79 1.90 16.74
C LEU A 10 -9.75 2.95 17.14
N SER A 11 -10.09 3.88 18.04
CA SER A 11 -9.15 4.90 18.50
C SER A 11 -7.94 4.26 19.20
N GLN A 12 -8.18 3.29 20.10
CA GLN A 12 -7.13 2.52 20.75
C GLN A 12 -6.33 1.68 19.73
N PHE A 13 -7.03 1.00 18.82
CA PHE A 13 -6.40 0.18 17.79
C PHE A 13 -5.39 0.97 16.94
N TYR A 14 -5.72 2.18 16.48
CA TYR A 14 -4.80 2.96 15.65
C TYR A 14 -3.53 3.42 16.40
N ILE A 15 -3.60 3.57 17.72
CA ILE A 15 -2.46 3.96 18.55
C ILE A 15 -1.55 2.76 18.80
N GLU A 16 -2.15 1.61 19.09
CA GLU A 16 -1.49 0.39 19.56
C GLU A 16 -1.07 -0.55 18.43
N ALA A 17 -1.65 -0.43 17.24
CA ALA A 17 -1.33 -1.31 16.12
C ALA A 17 0.18 -1.34 15.82
N ARG A 18 0.77 -2.53 15.92
CA ARG A 18 2.18 -2.81 15.59
C ARG A 18 2.31 -4.04 14.69
N SER A 19 3.41 -4.11 13.95
CA SER A 19 3.78 -5.30 13.18
C SER A 19 4.08 -6.48 14.11
N LYS A 20 4.21 -7.69 13.56
CA LYS A 20 4.66 -8.87 14.32
C LYS A 20 6.03 -8.66 15.00
N ARG A 21 6.81 -7.68 14.55
CA ARG A 21 8.12 -7.31 15.13
C ARG A 21 8.03 -6.16 16.13
N GLY A 22 6.82 -5.67 16.45
CA GLY A 22 6.61 -4.52 17.33
C GLY A 22 6.81 -3.16 16.66
N GLU A 23 7.00 -3.12 15.34
CA GLU A 23 7.27 -1.87 14.60
C GLU A 23 5.97 -1.12 14.28
N GLU A 24 6.08 0.19 14.10
CA GLU A 24 4.94 1.01 13.66
C GLU A 24 4.58 0.74 12.19
N TYR A 25 3.28 0.76 11.90
CA TYR A 25 2.80 0.67 10.53
C TYR A 25 2.99 1.99 9.77
N ARG A 26 3.11 1.89 8.44
CA ARG A 26 3.10 3.04 7.54
C ARG A 26 1.71 3.69 7.51
N ASN A 27 1.68 4.98 7.16
CA ASN A 27 0.42 5.74 7.00
C ASN A 27 -0.59 5.02 6.09
N SER A 28 -0.12 4.52 4.95
CA SER A 28 -0.96 3.80 3.98
C SER A 28 -1.56 2.50 4.55
N SER A 29 -0.83 1.81 5.42
CA SER A 29 -1.31 0.61 6.10
C SER A 29 -2.42 0.92 7.09
N LEU A 30 -2.28 1.99 7.89
CA LEU A 30 -3.32 2.41 8.84
C LEU A 30 -4.62 2.81 8.14
N ILE A 31 -4.53 3.55 7.01
CA ILE A 31 -5.70 3.86 6.17
C ILE A 31 -6.30 2.59 5.57
N SER A 32 -5.46 1.64 5.14
CA SER A 32 -5.93 0.36 4.61
C SER A 32 -6.65 -0.47 5.67
N PHE A 33 -6.21 -0.43 6.94
CA PHE A 33 -6.91 -1.09 8.03
C PHE A 33 -8.31 -0.52 8.23
N ARG A 34 -8.46 0.82 8.29
CA ARG A 34 -9.78 1.45 8.37
C ARG A 34 -10.71 0.96 7.26
N ASN A 35 -10.23 1.03 6.01
CA ASN A 35 -11.03 0.66 4.84
C ASN A 35 -11.36 -0.85 4.82
N ALA A 36 -10.43 -1.70 5.30
CA ALA A 36 -10.65 -3.14 5.38
C ALA A 36 -11.68 -3.49 6.47
N ILE A 37 -11.63 -2.82 7.63
CA ILE A 37 -12.60 -2.99 8.71
C ILE A 37 -13.98 -2.50 8.26
N GLU A 38 -14.06 -1.31 7.66
CA GLU A 38 -15.31 -0.78 7.09
C GLU A 38 -15.93 -1.76 6.10
N ARG A 39 -15.14 -2.25 5.14
CA ARG A 39 -15.60 -3.24 4.16
C ARG A 39 -16.06 -4.53 4.82
N HIS A 40 -15.34 -5.02 5.83
CA HIS A 40 -15.69 -6.25 6.52
C HIS A 40 -17.03 -6.13 7.27
N LEU A 41 -17.26 -5.02 7.97
CA LEU A 41 -18.49 -4.78 8.71
C LEU A 41 -19.69 -4.48 7.79
N ASN A 42 -19.44 -3.93 6.61
CA ASN A 42 -20.49 -3.61 5.65
C ASN A 42 -20.90 -4.78 4.78
N ASN A 43 -20.06 -5.80 4.67
CA ASN A 43 -20.37 -7.01 3.91
C ASN A 43 -21.03 -8.06 4.81
N SER A 44 -21.57 -9.09 4.15
CA SER A 44 -22.07 -10.30 4.83
C SER A 44 -21.00 -10.90 5.75
N PRO A 45 -21.34 -11.33 6.97
CA PRO A 45 -22.71 -11.47 7.52
C PRO A 45 -23.26 -10.23 8.24
N TYR A 46 -22.46 -9.17 8.43
CA TYR A 46 -22.79 -8.09 9.36
C TYR A 46 -23.67 -6.98 8.76
N ASN A 47 -23.48 -6.67 7.47
CA ASN A 47 -24.31 -5.73 6.68
C ASN A 47 -24.60 -4.39 7.39
N LYS A 48 -23.60 -3.80 8.06
CA LYS A 48 -23.80 -2.64 8.94
C LYS A 48 -23.94 -1.29 8.22
N SER A 49 -23.59 -1.19 6.94
CA SER A 49 -23.66 0.04 6.14
C SER A 49 -23.00 1.28 6.80
N LEU A 50 -21.90 1.08 7.51
CA LEU A 50 -21.12 2.09 8.23
C LEU A 50 -20.23 2.90 7.29
N LYS A 51 -19.94 4.13 7.68
CA LYS A 51 -18.83 4.92 7.14
C LYS A 51 -17.88 5.33 8.27
N LEU A 52 -16.72 4.69 8.36
CA LEU A 52 -15.75 4.93 9.43
C LEU A 52 -15.03 6.27 9.30
N ASN A 53 -15.11 6.93 8.14
CA ASN A 53 -14.63 8.30 7.94
C ASN A 53 -15.67 9.39 8.24
N SER A 54 -16.84 9.02 8.76
CA SER A 54 -17.92 9.94 9.10
C SER A 54 -17.73 10.59 10.47
N THR A 55 -18.57 11.57 10.77
CA THR A 55 -18.60 12.28 12.05
C THR A 55 -19.01 11.40 13.23
N SER A 56 -19.68 10.25 13.00
CA SER A 56 -19.99 9.28 14.06
C SER A 56 -18.73 8.67 14.69
N PHE A 57 -17.59 8.73 14.00
CA PHE A 57 -16.32 8.14 14.42
C PHE A 57 -15.26 9.21 14.72
N THR A 58 -15.66 10.28 15.41
CA THR A 58 -14.78 11.46 15.61
C THR A 58 -13.55 11.12 16.45
N ASN A 59 -13.68 10.26 17.47
CA ASN A 59 -12.55 9.92 18.34
C ASN A 59 -11.48 9.12 17.57
N SER A 60 -11.89 8.05 16.90
CA SER A 60 -10.95 7.22 16.13
C SER A 60 -10.33 7.96 14.96
N ASN A 61 -11.09 8.81 14.26
CA ASN A 61 -10.55 9.65 13.19
C ASN A 61 -9.55 10.69 13.73
N GLY A 62 -9.81 11.28 14.90
CA GLY A 62 -8.87 12.14 15.59
C GLY A 62 -7.55 11.43 15.91
N MET A 63 -7.63 10.24 16.51
CA MET A 63 -6.45 9.45 16.87
C MET A 63 -5.67 8.95 15.65
N LEU A 64 -6.36 8.50 14.60
CA LEU A 64 -5.73 8.11 13.34
C LEU A 64 -4.97 9.29 12.72
N ASN A 65 -5.58 10.48 12.68
CA ASN A 65 -4.94 11.67 12.15
C ASN A 65 -3.73 12.11 13.00
N ALA A 66 -3.84 12.07 14.32
CA ALA A 66 -2.73 12.35 15.23
C ALA A 66 -1.58 11.37 15.01
N LYS A 67 -1.88 10.06 14.87
CA LYS A 67 -0.89 9.03 14.59
C LYS A 67 -0.18 9.28 13.26
N ILE A 68 -0.94 9.56 12.20
CA ILE A 68 -0.39 9.88 10.88
C ILE A 68 0.52 11.11 10.98
N LYS A 69 0.08 12.21 11.61
CA LYS A 69 0.90 13.41 11.79
C LYS A 69 2.21 13.12 12.54
N SER A 70 2.17 12.28 13.57
CA SER A 70 3.37 11.85 14.29
C SER A 70 4.33 11.06 13.40
N LEU A 71 3.83 10.10 12.63
CA LEU A 71 4.64 9.31 11.69
C LEU A 71 5.27 10.20 10.59
N LYS A 72 4.53 11.20 10.11
CA LYS A 72 5.04 12.21 9.16
C LYS A 72 6.20 12.99 9.77
N LYS A 73 6.05 13.49 10.99
CA LYS A 73 7.12 14.21 11.71
C LYS A 73 8.37 13.36 11.91
N GLN A 74 8.23 12.04 12.04
CA GLN A 74 9.34 11.10 12.14
C GLN A 74 9.97 10.73 10.78
N GLY A 75 9.52 11.32 9.66
CA GLY A 75 10.04 11.01 8.32
C GLY A 75 9.59 9.66 7.77
N LYS A 76 8.66 8.97 8.43
CA LYS A 76 8.16 7.64 8.03
C LYS A 76 7.07 7.68 6.95
N GLU A 77 6.79 8.86 6.38
CA GLU A 77 5.80 9.02 5.31
C GLU A 77 6.37 8.77 3.91
N ASN A 78 7.68 8.90 3.74
CA ASN A 78 8.24 9.00 2.41
C ASN A 78 8.06 7.69 1.64
N VAL A 79 7.33 7.80 0.53
CA VAL A 79 7.38 6.82 -0.54
C VAL A 79 8.85 6.79 -0.98
N GLN A 80 9.56 5.74 -0.57
CA GLN A 80 10.86 5.46 -1.14
C GLN A 80 10.62 5.11 -2.60
N HIS A 81 10.88 6.08 -3.47
CA HIS A 81 10.95 5.84 -4.89
C HIS A 81 12.08 4.86 -5.16
N LYS A 82 11.84 3.94 -6.09
CA LYS A 82 12.90 3.05 -6.55
C LYS A 82 13.94 3.91 -7.27
N ASP A 83 15.21 3.59 -7.04
CA ASP A 83 16.30 4.26 -7.75
C ASP A 83 16.18 4.04 -9.26
N VAL A 84 16.69 5.01 -10.02
CA VAL A 84 16.80 4.89 -11.48
C VAL A 84 17.73 3.73 -11.79
N ILE A 85 17.36 2.89 -12.76
CA ILE A 85 18.22 1.80 -13.21
C ILE A 85 19.47 2.41 -13.86
N PRO A 86 20.70 2.15 -13.34
CA PRO A 86 21.91 2.70 -13.92
C PRO A 86 22.11 2.24 -15.37
N VAL A 87 22.69 3.11 -16.19
CA VAL A 87 22.93 2.81 -17.62
C VAL A 87 23.80 1.56 -17.79
N ASP A 88 24.78 1.35 -16.91
CA ASP A 88 25.64 0.17 -16.99
C ASP A 88 24.91 -1.12 -16.62
N ASP A 89 23.94 -1.06 -15.71
CA ASP A 89 23.08 -2.20 -15.41
C ASP A 89 22.11 -2.49 -16.56
N LEU A 90 21.61 -1.46 -17.25
CA LEU A 90 20.86 -1.64 -18.50
C LEU A 90 21.71 -2.34 -19.58
N LYS A 91 23.00 -1.99 -19.72
CA LYS A 91 23.91 -2.67 -20.64
C LYS A 91 24.11 -4.14 -20.25
N LYS A 92 24.32 -4.44 -18.97
CA LYS A 92 24.42 -5.82 -18.45
C LYS A 92 23.14 -6.62 -18.71
N LEU A 93 21.98 -6.02 -18.48
CA LEU A 93 20.68 -6.66 -18.75
C LEU A 93 20.51 -7.01 -20.23
N LYS A 94 20.89 -6.11 -21.14
CA LYS A 94 20.84 -6.34 -22.59
C LYS A 94 21.83 -7.41 -23.06
N ALA A 95 23.04 -7.46 -22.48
CA ALA A 95 24.05 -8.46 -22.81
C ALA A 95 23.75 -9.84 -22.19
N GLY A 96 23.00 -9.87 -21.09
CA GLY A 96 22.68 -11.07 -20.33
C GLY A 96 21.65 -11.97 -21.01
N ARG A 97 21.64 -13.25 -20.64
CA ARG A 97 20.76 -14.30 -21.21
C ARG A 97 19.26 -14.00 -21.09
N VAL A 98 18.88 -13.09 -20.19
CA VAL A 98 17.48 -12.77 -19.90
C VAL A 98 16.83 -11.91 -20.99
N LEU A 99 17.54 -10.91 -21.52
CA LEU A 99 17.03 -10.01 -22.56
C LEU A 99 17.76 -10.18 -23.91
N ARG A 100 18.83 -10.97 -23.97
CA ARG A 100 19.56 -11.23 -25.22
C ARG A 100 18.67 -11.99 -26.21
N LEU A 101 18.69 -11.64 -27.48
CA LEU A 101 17.80 -12.17 -28.51
C LEU A 101 18.19 -13.59 -29.01
N THR A 102 18.49 -14.50 -28.09
CA THR A 102 18.95 -15.87 -28.42
C THR A 102 17.88 -16.95 -28.36
N ASN A 103 16.72 -16.68 -27.78
CA ASN A 103 15.58 -17.61 -27.83
C ASN A 103 14.25 -16.83 -27.79
N PRO A 104 13.12 -17.47 -28.15
CA PRO A 104 11.81 -16.79 -28.16
C PRO A 104 11.41 -16.20 -26.80
N TRP A 105 11.76 -16.85 -25.69
CA TRP A 105 11.44 -16.35 -24.34
C TRP A 105 12.21 -15.09 -23.97
N SER A 106 13.48 -15.01 -24.35
CA SER A 106 14.31 -13.83 -24.08
C SER A 106 13.93 -12.66 -25.00
N LEU A 107 13.46 -12.92 -26.22
CA LEU A 107 12.81 -11.92 -27.06
C LEU A 107 11.53 -11.37 -26.39
N LEU A 108 10.65 -12.25 -25.91
CA LEU A 108 9.42 -11.83 -25.21
C LEU A 108 9.72 -10.95 -24.00
N ARG A 109 10.69 -11.36 -23.16
CA ARG A 109 11.12 -10.57 -21.98
C ARG A 109 11.73 -9.24 -22.38
N ASN A 110 12.51 -9.19 -23.47
CA ASN A 110 13.09 -7.96 -24.00
C ASN A 110 12.01 -6.97 -24.45
N VAL A 111 11.04 -7.43 -25.24
CA VAL A 111 9.91 -6.60 -25.71
C VAL A 111 9.10 -6.11 -24.51
N TRP A 112 8.71 -7.00 -23.59
CA TRP A 112 7.98 -6.62 -22.38
C TRP A 112 8.74 -5.58 -21.55
N PHE A 113 10.04 -5.77 -21.36
CA PHE A 113 10.88 -4.84 -20.61
C PHE A 113 10.90 -3.44 -21.24
N HIS A 114 11.07 -3.33 -22.56
CA HIS A 114 11.04 -2.03 -23.25
C HIS A 114 9.66 -1.38 -23.17
N VAL A 115 8.58 -2.16 -23.34
CA VAL A 115 7.22 -1.66 -23.21
C VAL A 115 6.96 -1.08 -21.82
N VAL A 116 7.35 -1.81 -20.75
CA VAL A 116 7.17 -1.35 -19.37
C VAL A 116 8.08 -0.16 -19.05
N LEU A 117 9.33 -0.17 -19.50
CA LEU A 117 10.30 0.88 -19.20
C LEU A 117 9.95 2.22 -19.87
N TYR A 118 9.54 2.21 -21.14
CA TYR A 118 9.30 3.43 -21.90
C TYR A 118 7.86 3.95 -21.81
N TRP A 119 6.87 3.06 -21.63
CA TRP A 119 5.46 3.48 -21.49
C TRP A 119 4.94 3.41 -20.06
N CYS A 120 5.80 3.14 -19.06
CA CYS A 120 5.45 3.11 -17.64
C CYS A 120 4.25 2.20 -17.31
N ARG A 121 4.04 1.14 -18.10
CA ARG A 121 2.89 0.25 -17.94
C ARG A 121 2.96 -0.50 -16.63
N ARG A 122 1.86 -0.55 -15.88
CA ARG A 122 1.78 -1.36 -14.66
C ARG A 122 1.59 -2.83 -15.02
N GLY A 123 2.08 -3.72 -14.17
CA GLY A 123 2.10 -5.16 -14.43
C GLY A 123 0.73 -5.84 -14.64
N ARG A 124 -0.40 -5.16 -14.39
CA ARG A 124 -1.77 -5.71 -14.57
C ARG A 124 -2.72 -4.77 -15.34
N GLU A 125 -2.20 -3.90 -16.21
CA GLU A 125 -3.06 -3.01 -17.00
C GLU A 125 -3.78 -3.69 -18.18
N VAL A 126 -3.53 -4.97 -18.47
CA VAL A 126 -4.13 -5.71 -19.60
C VAL A 126 -4.67 -7.08 -19.16
N GLN A 127 -5.00 -7.23 -17.88
CA GLN A 127 -5.57 -8.48 -17.37
C GLN A 127 -7.10 -8.41 -17.33
#